data_AF-A0A212LR60-F1
#
_entry.id   AF-A0A212LR60-F1
#
_cell.length_a   1.000
_cell.length_b   1.000
_cell.length_c   1.000
_cell.angle_alpha   90.00
_cell.angle_beta   90.00
_cell.angle_gamma   90.00
#
_symmetry.space_group_name_H-M   'P 1'
#
loop_
_entity.id
_entity.type
_entity.pdbx_description
1 polymer ?
#
loop_
_entity_poly.entity_id
_entity_poly.type
_entity_poly.pdbx_seq_one_letter_code
_entity_poly.pdbx_strand_id
1 'polypeptide(L)'
;MLMGWGPYRFTVPNYSVETIRRSIQARVSSQPVIGARPKLHRLGPGDETITLSSTFYPQHLNGNGLTQLAGIRQAVIAQESLQLVHINGSGMNIFGKWVATSIDDEQTMLDPSGSPQCVTSTLTLMLDEEGAARSIAAAALLGTANFSASLSISSSGLSASIGIGF
;
A
#
# COMPACT_ATOMS: atom_id res chain seq x y z
N MET A 1 1.24 17.79 -0.74
CA MET A 1 1.62 16.37 -0.88
C MET A 1 0.36 15.60 -1.18
N LEU A 2 0.30 14.91 -2.32
CA LEU A 2 -0.86 14.11 -2.70
C LEU A 2 -0.69 12.68 -2.19
N MET A 3 0.50 12.10 -2.35
CA MET A 3 0.77 10.73 -1.93
C MET A 3 2.24 10.57 -1.54
N GLY A 4 2.55 9.58 -0.71
CA GLY A 4 3.91 9.25 -0.32
C GLY A 4 4.08 7.75 -0.17
N TRP A 5 5.16 7.22 -0.72
CA TRP A 5 5.57 5.82 -0.59
C TRP A 5 6.97 5.80 0.03
N GLY A 6 7.04 5.56 1.34
CA GLY A 6 8.28 5.68 2.11
C GLY A 6 8.96 7.05 1.95
N PRO A 7 10.20 7.10 1.42
CA PRO A 7 10.91 8.36 1.17
C PRO A 7 10.39 9.12 -0.06
N TYR A 8 9.68 8.45 -0.97
CA TYR A 8 9.23 9.04 -2.23
C TYR A 8 7.97 9.86 -2.03
N ARG A 9 7.99 11.12 -2.50
CA ARG A 9 6.89 12.08 -2.32
C ARG A 9 6.30 12.46 -3.66
N PHE A 10 5.00 12.23 -3.79
CA PHE A 10 4.24 12.57 -4.98
C PHE A 10 3.45 13.85 -4.72
N THR A 11 3.83 14.92 -5.40
CA THR A 11 3.30 16.27 -5.22
C THR A 11 3.36 17.02 -6.53
N VAL A 12 2.44 17.98 -6.70
CA VAL A 12 2.28 18.79 -7.93
C VAL A 12 3.60 19.36 -8.48
N PRO A 13 4.52 19.94 -7.66
CA PRO A 13 5.73 20.54 -8.20
C PRO A 13 6.88 19.58 -8.53
N ASN A 14 6.75 18.26 -8.38
CA ASN A 14 7.89 17.34 -8.60
C ASN A 14 7.48 16.09 -9.38
N TYR A 15 6.46 15.37 -8.90
CA TYR A 15 5.98 14.12 -9.46
C TYR A 15 4.50 14.00 -9.09
N SER A 16 3.61 14.38 -10.00
CA SER A 16 2.18 14.50 -9.70
C SER A 16 1.45 13.21 -10.03
N VAL A 17 0.82 12.59 -9.03
CA VAL A 17 -0.11 11.49 -9.31
C VAL A 17 -1.36 12.06 -9.95
N GLU A 18 -1.62 11.69 -11.19
CA GLU A 18 -2.80 12.13 -11.96
C GLU A 18 -3.94 11.13 -11.79
N THR A 19 -3.62 9.83 -11.82
CA THR A 19 -4.61 8.77 -11.72
C THR A 19 -4.18 7.74 -10.67
N ILE A 20 -5.07 7.45 -9.73
CA ILE A 20 -4.95 6.37 -8.75
C ILE A 20 -6.01 5.32 -9.08
N ARG A 21 -5.58 4.11 -9.43
CA ARG A 21 -6.47 2.96 -9.63
C ARG A 21 -6.20 1.93 -8.55
N ARG A 22 -7.22 1.58 -7.77
CA ARG A 22 -7.14 0.53 -6.74
C ARG A 22 -8.01 -0.66 -7.18
N SER A 23 -7.43 -1.84 -7.18
CA SER A 23 -8.11 -3.11 -7.44
C SER A 23 -8.01 -3.99 -6.21
N ILE A 24 -9.16 -4.40 -5.67
CA ILE A 24 -9.24 -5.31 -4.52
C ILE A 24 -9.93 -6.57 -5.02
N GLN A 25 -9.27 -7.72 -4.89
CA GLN A 25 -9.87 -9.01 -5.22
C GLN A 25 -10.15 -9.78 -3.94
N ALA A 26 -11.41 -10.15 -3.71
CA ALA A 26 -11.76 -11.03 -2.61
C ALA A 26 -11.63 -12.49 -3.05
N ARG A 27 -11.11 -13.36 -2.19
CA ARG A 27 -11.04 -14.79 -2.47
C ARG A 27 -12.41 -15.41 -2.23
N VAL A 28 -13.08 -15.80 -3.30
CA VAL A 28 -14.40 -16.43 -3.27
C VAL A 28 -14.43 -17.71 -4.12
N SER A 29 -15.09 -18.75 -3.61
CA SER A 29 -15.27 -20.02 -4.32
C SER A 29 -16.76 -20.29 -4.52
N SER A 30 -17.15 -20.64 -5.75
CA SER A 30 -18.52 -20.97 -6.10
C SER A 30 -18.71 -22.48 -6.10
N GLN A 31 -19.67 -22.99 -5.32
CA GLN A 31 -20.03 -24.41 -5.30
C GLN A 31 -21.31 -24.62 -6.12
N PRO A 32 -21.22 -25.27 -7.29
CA PRO A 32 -22.41 -25.58 -8.10
C PRO A 32 -23.29 -26.61 -7.39
N VAL A 33 -24.60 -26.37 -7.43
CA VAL A 33 -25.63 -27.27 -6.88
C VAL A 33 -26.69 -27.52 -7.94
N ILE A 34 -27.27 -28.72 -7.94
CA ILE A 34 -28.30 -29.09 -8.92
C ILE A 34 -29.61 -28.37 -8.56
N GLY A 35 -30.23 -27.71 -9.55
CA GLY A 35 -31.57 -27.13 -9.42
C GLY A 35 -31.65 -25.82 -8.61
N ALA A 36 -30.53 -25.25 -8.18
CA ALA A 36 -30.50 -23.99 -7.44
C ALA A 36 -29.30 -23.12 -7.84
N ARG A 37 -29.31 -21.85 -7.38
CA ARG A 37 -28.18 -20.95 -7.60
C ARG A 37 -26.94 -21.44 -6.83
N PRO A 38 -25.74 -21.43 -7.43
CA PRO A 38 -24.52 -21.84 -6.75
C PRO A 38 -24.30 -21.08 -5.43
N LYS A 39 -23.90 -21.80 -4.39
CA LYS A 39 -23.52 -21.21 -3.11
C LYS A 39 -22.13 -20.59 -3.22
N LEU A 40 -21.92 -19.44 -2.59
CA LEU A 40 -20.68 -18.68 -2.69
C LEU A 40 -19.97 -18.69 -1.32
N HIS A 41 -18.79 -19.32 -1.26
CA HIS A 41 -17.96 -19.42 -0.06
C HIS A 41 -16.91 -18.32 -0.06
N ARG A 42 -16.83 -17.57 1.05
CA ARG A 42 -15.83 -16.51 1.25
C ARG A 42 -14.59 -17.13 1.89
N LEU A 43 -13.46 -17.09 1.19
CA LEU A 43 -12.20 -17.70 1.61
C LEU A 43 -11.26 -16.70 2.30
N GLY A 44 -11.58 -15.40 2.26
CA GLY A 44 -10.83 -14.35 2.92
C GLY A 44 -10.55 -13.15 2.01
N PRO A 45 -9.77 -12.18 2.51
CA PRO A 45 -9.18 -11.15 1.66
C PRO A 45 -8.28 -11.80 0.61
N GLY A 46 -8.23 -11.24 -0.58
CA GLY A 46 -7.28 -11.63 -1.62
C GLY A 46 -6.36 -10.47 -1.94
N ASP A 47 -5.75 -10.54 -3.12
CA ASP A 47 -4.72 -9.59 -3.50
C ASP A 47 -5.30 -8.19 -3.70
N GLU A 48 -4.55 -7.21 -3.23
CA GLU A 48 -4.83 -5.81 -3.42
C GLU A 48 -3.70 -5.14 -4.19
N THR A 49 -4.06 -4.44 -5.26
CA THR A 49 -3.12 -3.77 -6.15
C THR A 49 -3.53 -2.31 -6.34
N ILE A 50 -2.55 -1.41 -6.25
CA ILE A 50 -2.71 0.02 -6.57
C ILE A 50 -1.79 0.35 -7.74
N THR A 51 -2.38 0.90 -8.79
CA THR A 51 -1.65 1.45 -9.94
C THR A 51 -1.70 2.96 -9.87
N LEU A 52 -0.53 3.59 -9.89
CA LEU A 52 -0.33 5.04 -9.87
C LEU A 52 0.21 5.46 -11.22
N SER A 53 -0.53 6.32 -11.93
CA SER A 53 -0.07 6.94 -13.17
C SER A 53 0.23 8.42 -12.92
N SER A 54 1.41 8.85 -13.36
CA SER A 54 1.94 10.19 -13.16
C SER A 54 2.63 10.68 -14.42
N THR A 55 2.40 11.94 -14.77
CA THR A 55 3.15 12.64 -15.82
C THR A 55 3.88 13.81 -15.19
N PHE A 56 5.16 13.98 -15.48
CA PHE A 56 5.94 15.11 -14.99
C PHE A 56 6.93 15.64 -16.02
N TYR A 57 7.27 16.92 -15.88
CA TYR A 57 8.15 17.65 -16.81
C TYR A 57 9.43 18.06 -16.06
N PRO A 58 10.54 17.32 -16.21
CA PRO A 58 11.76 17.52 -15.42
C PRO A 58 12.32 18.95 -15.49
N GLN A 59 12.25 19.57 -16.67
CA GLN A 59 12.84 20.89 -16.91
C GLN A 59 12.06 22.05 -16.30
N HIS A 60 10.74 21.89 -16.13
CA HIS A 60 9.88 22.94 -15.60
C HIS A 60 9.75 22.87 -14.07
N LEU A 61 10.01 21.71 -13.46
CA LEU A 61 9.59 21.38 -12.09
C LEU A 61 10.77 20.96 -11.18
N ASN A 62 11.76 21.84 -11.04
CA ASN A 62 12.87 21.73 -10.09
C ASN A 62 13.81 20.51 -10.25
N GLY A 63 13.76 19.77 -11.36
CA GLY A 63 14.74 18.73 -11.73
C GLY A 63 14.80 17.47 -10.84
N ASN A 64 14.17 17.48 -9.66
CA ASN A 64 14.27 16.40 -8.67
C ASN A 64 13.42 15.17 -9.03
N GLY A 65 12.51 15.28 -10.00
CA GLY A 65 11.64 14.19 -10.43
C GLY A 65 12.42 13.01 -11.04
N LEU A 66 13.50 13.29 -11.79
CA LEU A 66 14.34 12.24 -12.39
C LEU A 66 15.13 11.45 -11.34
N THR A 67 15.68 12.13 -10.33
CA THR A 67 16.38 11.48 -9.21
C THR A 67 15.41 10.64 -8.39
N GLN A 68 14.20 11.13 -8.16
CA GLN A 68 13.16 10.38 -7.49
C GLN A 68 12.76 9.13 -8.28
N LEU A 69 12.56 9.25 -9.60
CA LEU A 69 12.25 8.12 -10.48
C LEU A 69 13.36 7.06 -10.44
N ALA A 70 14.63 7.49 -10.46
CA ALA A 70 15.76 6.57 -10.32
C ALA A 70 15.74 5.84 -8.98
N GLY A 71 15.41 6.53 -7.88
CA GLY A 71 15.24 5.91 -6.57
C GLY A 71 14.10 4.88 -6.55
N ILE A 72 12.94 5.22 -7.12
CA ILE A 72 11.80 4.29 -7.21
C ILE A 72 12.20 3.03 -8.00
N ARG A 73 12.93 3.17 -9.12
CA ARG A 73 13.44 2.01 -9.87
C ARG A 73 14.33 1.11 -9.00
N GLN A 74 15.22 1.70 -8.20
CA GLN A 74 16.06 0.93 -7.27
C GLN A 74 15.23 0.24 -6.18
N ALA A 75 14.23 0.91 -5.62
CA ALA A 75 13.34 0.32 -4.61
C ALA A 75 12.49 -0.83 -5.17
N VAL A 76 12.08 -0.76 -6.43
CA VAL A 76 11.40 -1.87 -7.14
C VAL A 76 12.32 -3.07 -7.29
N ILE A 77 13.57 -2.85 -7.71
CA ILE A 77 14.58 -3.93 -7.85
C ILE A 77 14.89 -4.57 -6.50
N ALA A 78 14.96 -3.76 -5.44
CA ALA A 78 15.20 -4.20 -4.07
C ALA A 78 13.96 -4.82 -3.40
N GLN A 79 12.79 -4.79 -4.05
CA GLN A 79 11.51 -5.27 -3.51
C GLN A 79 11.20 -4.69 -2.11
N GLU A 80 11.49 -3.41 -1.90
CA GLU A 80 11.30 -2.78 -0.61
C GLU A 80 9.81 -2.64 -0.28
N SER A 81 9.42 -3.18 0.88
CA SER A 81 8.11 -2.89 1.47
C SER A 81 8.16 -1.54 2.20
N LEU A 82 7.50 -0.54 1.65
CA LEU A 82 7.44 0.81 2.22
C LEU A 82 6.01 1.20 2.59
N GLN A 83 5.88 2.14 3.53
CA GLN A 83 4.56 2.63 3.94
C GLN A 83 3.96 3.53 2.87
N LEU A 84 2.70 3.27 2.54
CA LEU A 84 1.93 4.09 1.60
C LEU A 84 0.96 5.00 2.35
N VAL A 85 1.05 6.29 2.08
CA VAL A 85 0.24 7.34 2.68
C VAL A 85 -0.36 8.20 1.60
N HIS A 86 -1.66 8.48 1.70
CA HIS A 86 -2.37 9.42 0.83
C HIS A 86 -2.93 10.54 1.68
N ILE A 87 -2.63 11.78 1.30
CA ILE A 87 -3.17 12.97 1.94
C ILE A 87 -4.15 13.59 0.95
N ASN A 88 -5.43 13.56 1.29
CA ASN A 88 -6.48 14.27 0.58
C ASN A 88 -6.89 15.49 1.42
N GLY A 89 -7.55 16.49 0.84
CA GLY A 89 -8.10 17.64 1.55
C GLY A 89 -9.06 17.29 2.71
N SER A 90 -9.53 16.02 2.79
CA SER A 90 -10.33 15.49 3.90
C SER A 90 -9.51 14.84 5.04
N GLY A 91 -8.19 14.66 4.90
CA GLY A 91 -7.34 14.03 5.93
C GLY A 91 -6.22 13.15 5.39
N MET A 92 -5.43 12.59 6.31
CA MET A 92 -4.32 11.68 6.03
C MET A 92 -4.78 10.22 6.19
N ASN A 93 -4.77 9.47 5.08
CA ASN A 93 -5.07 8.04 5.06
C ASN A 93 -3.76 7.24 4.95
N ILE A 94 -3.52 6.35 5.92
CA ILE A 94 -2.37 5.45 5.93
C ILE A 94 -2.85 4.09 5.45
N PHE A 95 -2.33 3.64 4.31
CA PHE A 95 -2.73 2.37 3.67
C PHE A 95 -1.91 1.17 4.13
N GLY A 96 -0.93 1.36 5.03
CA GLY A 96 -0.06 0.29 5.50
C GLY A 96 1.17 0.09 4.62
N LYS A 97 1.69 -1.14 4.57
CA LYS A 97 2.91 -1.50 3.83
C LYS A 97 2.59 -2.03 2.44
N TRP A 98 3.34 -1.54 1.47
CA TRP A 98 3.15 -1.82 0.05
C TRP A 98 4.51 -2.09 -0.59
N VAL A 99 4.57 -3.15 -1.39
CA VAL A 99 5.73 -3.49 -2.22
C VAL A 99 5.46 -3.06 -3.66
N ALA A 100 6.47 -2.51 -4.33
CA ALA A 100 6.35 -2.17 -5.74
C ALA A 100 6.68 -3.38 -6.62
N THR A 101 5.73 -3.78 -7.46
CA THR A 101 5.84 -4.96 -8.33
C THR A 101 6.40 -4.59 -9.70
N SER A 102 5.99 -3.45 -10.25
CA SER A 102 6.47 -2.98 -11.55
C SER A 102 6.51 -1.46 -11.60
N ILE A 103 7.46 -0.95 -12.37
CA ILE A 103 7.48 0.45 -12.79
C ILE A 103 7.75 0.50 -14.29
N ASP A 104 6.88 1.22 -14.99
CA ASP A 104 7.00 1.53 -16.40
C ASP A 104 7.17 3.05 -16.51
N ASP A 105 8.15 3.50 -17.29
CA ASP A 105 8.32 4.92 -17.59
C ASP A 105 8.60 5.14 -19.08
N GLU A 106 7.88 6.10 -19.64
CA GLU A 106 7.95 6.54 -21.02
C GLU A 106 8.50 7.97 -21.03
N GLN A 107 9.57 8.17 -21.79
CA GLN A 107 10.28 9.43 -21.88
C GLN A 107 10.14 9.98 -23.29
N THR A 108 9.63 11.21 -23.41
CA THR A 108 9.36 11.85 -24.70
C THR A 108 10.03 13.22 -24.78
N MET A 109 10.20 13.71 -26.02
CA MET A 109 10.85 15.00 -26.32
C MET A 109 12.25 15.06 -25.66
N LEU A 110 13.16 14.20 -26.13
CA LEU A 110 14.54 14.21 -25.66
C LEU A 110 15.29 15.41 -26.22
N ASP A 111 15.97 16.13 -25.34
CA ASP A 111 16.86 17.21 -25.71
C ASP A 111 18.14 16.72 -26.39
N PRO A 112 18.93 17.60 -27.02
CA PRO A 112 20.26 17.27 -27.55
C PRO A 112 21.23 16.71 -26.50
N SER A 113 20.99 16.98 -25.21
CA SER A 113 21.73 16.43 -24.07
C SER A 113 21.24 15.04 -23.63
N GLY A 114 20.18 14.51 -24.24
CA GLY A 114 19.55 13.25 -23.88
C GLY A 114 18.57 13.34 -22.69
N SER A 115 18.34 14.54 -22.14
CA SER A 115 17.38 14.74 -21.06
C SER A 115 15.94 14.77 -21.59
N PRO A 116 14.99 14.01 -21.01
CA PRO A 116 13.59 14.06 -21.44
C PRO A 116 12.89 15.33 -20.95
N GLN A 117 12.07 15.93 -21.81
CA GLN A 117 11.21 17.05 -21.42
C GLN A 117 9.91 16.59 -20.77
N CYS A 118 9.40 15.41 -21.14
CA CYS A 118 8.18 14.83 -20.58
C CYS A 118 8.39 13.36 -20.22
N VAL A 119 7.98 12.98 -19.01
CA VAL A 119 8.08 11.62 -18.50
C VAL A 119 6.73 11.17 -17.94
N THR A 120 6.19 10.11 -18.52
CA THR A 120 4.97 9.44 -18.05
C THR A 120 5.38 8.15 -17.37
N SER A 121 4.96 7.92 -16.14
CA SER A 121 5.29 6.70 -15.42
C SER A 121 4.07 6.07 -14.77
N THR A 122 4.04 4.75 -14.82
CA THR A 122 3.04 3.88 -14.22
C THR A 122 3.72 2.98 -13.20
N LEU A 123 3.39 3.16 -11.92
CA LEU A 123 3.90 2.37 -10.80
C LEU A 123 2.80 1.44 -10.30
N THR A 124 3.08 0.15 -10.25
CA THR A 124 2.17 -0.87 -9.70
C THR A 124 2.66 -1.33 -8.34
N LEU A 125 1.82 -1.16 -7.32
CA LEU A 125 2.06 -1.52 -5.93
C LEU A 125 1.12 -2.67 -5.55
N MET A 126 1.63 -3.63 -4.79
CA MET A 126 0.87 -4.72 -4.18
C MET A 126 0.92 -4.61 -2.66
N LEU A 127 -0.19 -4.92 -2.01
CA LEU A 127 -0.27 -4.91 -0.55
C LEU A 127 0.66 -5.99 0.03
N ASP A 128 1.51 -5.60 0.98
CA ASP A 128 2.32 -6.55 1.75
C ASP A 128 1.60 -6.89 3.07
N GLU A 129 0.89 -8.02 3.05
CA GLU A 129 0.10 -8.51 4.18
C GLU A 129 0.94 -8.97 5.38
N GLU A 130 2.26 -9.18 5.24
CA GLU A 130 3.09 -9.61 6.36
C GLU A 130 3.11 -8.58 7.51
N GLY A 131 2.80 -7.31 7.19
CA GLY A 131 2.53 -6.26 8.17
C GLY A 131 1.11 -6.24 8.76
N ALA A 132 0.08 -6.69 8.04
CA ALA A 132 -1.32 -6.66 8.47
C ALA A 132 -1.72 -7.93 9.23
N ALA A 133 -1.27 -9.11 8.81
CA ALA A 133 -1.63 -10.38 9.42
C ALA A 133 -1.21 -10.50 10.91
N ARG A 134 -0.17 -9.76 11.33
CA ARG A 134 0.26 -9.73 12.74
C ARG A 134 -0.70 -9.00 13.68
N SER A 135 -1.61 -8.16 13.19
CA SER A 135 -2.53 -7.39 14.03
C SER A 135 -3.95 -7.96 14.10
N ILE A 136 -4.40 -8.74 13.11
CA ILE A 136 -5.77 -9.30 13.07
C ILE A 136 -5.89 -10.63 13.84
N ALA A 137 -4.78 -11.35 14.04
CA ALA A 137 -4.78 -12.58 14.85
C ALA A 137 -5.11 -12.33 16.34
N ALA A 138 -5.08 -11.07 16.81
CA ALA A 138 -5.42 -10.72 18.19
C ALA A 138 -6.93 -10.49 18.43
N ALA A 139 -7.77 -10.35 17.39
CA ALA A 139 -9.16 -9.88 17.55
C ALA A 139 -10.26 -10.86 17.11
N ALA A 140 -9.95 -11.93 16.36
CA ALA A 140 -10.97 -12.74 15.69
C ALA A 140 -11.38 -14.07 16.36
N LEU A 141 -10.99 -14.33 17.62
CA LEU A 141 -11.42 -15.52 18.38
C LEU A 141 -12.45 -15.24 19.48
N LEU A 142 -13.04 -14.04 19.53
CA LEU A 142 -14.12 -13.69 20.46
C LEU A 142 -15.48 -14.23 20.00
N GLY A 143 -15.55 -15.55 19.84
CA GLY A 143 -16.79 -16.30 19.99
C GLY A 143 -16.92 -16.72 21.45
N THR A 144 -17.77 -15.99 22.19
CA THR A 144 -18.39 -16.45 23.46
C THR A 144 -17.51 -16.62 24.70
N ALA A 145 -16.47 -15.80 24.89
CA ALA A 145 -15.87 -15.63 26.23
C ALA A 145 -15.20 -14.26 26.37
N ASN A 146 -15.49 -13.54 27.46
CA ASN A 146 -14.85 -12.28 27.81
C ASN A 146 -13.45 -12.58 28.36
N PHE A 147 -12.46 -12.66 27.48
CA PHE A 147 -11.06 -12.72 27.87
C PHE A 147 -10.53 -11.30 28.08
N SER A 148 -10.03 -11.00 29.28
CA SER A 148 -9.29 -9.78 29.57
C SER A 148 -7.83 -10.12 29.81
N ALA A 149 -6.92 -9.34 29.21
CA ALA A 149 -5.49 -9.42 29.51
C ALA A 149 -5.03 -8.06 30.00
N SER A 150 -4.36 -8.02 31.15
CA SER A 150 -3.76 -6.82 31.70
C SER A 150 -2.26 -7.01 31.89
N LEU A 151 -1.50 -5.99 31.55
CA LEU A 151 -0.06 -5.92 31.75
C LEU A 151 0.22 -4.71 32.64
N SER A 152 0.93 -4.92 33.75
CA SER A 152 1.30 -3.82 34.65
C SER A 152 2.80 -3.82 34.93
N ILE A 153 3.36 -2.62 34.99
CA ILE A 153 4.76 -2.34 35.32
C ILE A 153 4.80 -1.73 36.70
N SER A 154 5.57 -2.34 37.61
CA SER A 154 5.90 -1.78 38.91
C SER A 154 7.42 -1.65 39.07
N SER A 155 7.85 -0.88 40.08
CA SER A 155 9.27 -0.79 40.46
C SER A 155 9.89 -2.15 40.84
N SER A 156 9.06 -3.14 41.14
CA SER A 156 9.41 -4.51 41.47
C SER A 156 9.38 -5.49 40.29
N GLY A 157 8.94 -5.07 39.09
CA GLY A 157 9.02 -5.88 37.88
C GLY A 157 7.82 -5.73 36.93
N LEU A 158 7.83 -6.58 35.89
CA LEU A 158 6.76 -6.72 34.91
C LEU A 158 5.81 -7.84 35.34
N SER A 159 4.50 -7.57 35.36
CA SER A 159 3.49 -8.61 35.58
C SER A 159 2.45 -8.62 34.48
N ALA A 160 2.06 -9.82 34.06
CA ALA A 160 1.00 -10.08 33.09
C ALA A 160 -0.07 -10.95 33.75
N SER A 161 -1.35 -10.59 33.60
CA SER A 161 -2.47 -11.42 34.04
C SER A 161 -3.50 -11.58 32.92
N ILE A 162 -4.07 -12.78 32.82
CA ILE A 162 -5.13 -13.12 31.87
C ILE A 162 -6.31 -13.61 32.69
N GLY A 163 -7.45 -12.93 32.55
CA GLY A 163 -8.71 -13.24 33.20
C GLY A 163 -9.75 -13.72 32.20
N ILE A 164 -10.63 -14.62 32.65
CA ILE A 164 -11.79 -15.11 31.90
C ILE A 164 -13.03 -14.73 32.71
N GLY A 165 -13.88 -13.87 32.16
CA GLY A 165 -15.20 -13.56 32.73
C GLY A 165 -16.28 -14.41 32.08
N PHE A 166 -17.09 -15.09 32.91
CA PHE A 166 -18.34 -15.72 32.51
C PHE A 166 -19.49 -14.72 32.50
#